data_AF-A0A431HVT2-F1
#
_entry.id   AF-A0A431HVT2-F1
#
_cell.length_a   1.000
_cell.length_b   1.000
_cell.length_c   1.000
_cell.angle_alpha   90.00
_cell.angle_beta   90.00
_cell.angle_gamma   90.00
#
_symmetry.space_group_name_H-M   'P 1'
#
loop_
_entity.id
_entity.type
_entity.pdbx_description
1 polymer ?
#
loop_
_entity_poly.entity_id
_entity_poly.type
_entity_poly.pdbx_seq_one_letter_code
_entity_poly.pdbx_strand_id
1 'polypeptide(L)'
;MADLGSAFSDDGLLAKGIAGYRPRPQQIAMAEAVANAIETRHKLVVEAGTGTGKTYAYLVPALLSGGKVIVSTGTKTLQDQLFNRDLPTVRAALKVPVTVALLKGRANYVCHYHLERAQ
;
A
#
# COMPACT_ATOMS: atom_id res chain seq x y z
N MET A 1 -11.47 -7.78 -13.25
CA MET A 1 -10.30 -8.13 -12.43
C MET A 1 -9.21 -7.09 -12.60
N ALA A 2 -8.61 -6.63 -11.49
CA ALA A 2 -7.35 -5.91 -11.54
C ALA A 2 -6.31 -6.81 -12.24
N ASP A 3 -5.62 -6.30 -13.27
CA ASP A 3 -4.60 -7.06 -13.98
C ASP A 3 -3.31 -7.11 -13.12
N LEU A 4 -3.31 -8.03 -12.15
CA LEU A 4 -2.17 -8.28 -11.28
C LEU A 4 -1.01 -8.95 -12.03
N GLY A 5 -1.32 -9.73 -13.06
CA GLY A 5 -0.33 -10.43 -13.88
C GLY A 5 0.64 -9.45 -14.53
N SER A 6 0.12 -8.40 -15.17
CA SER A 6 0.96 -7.36 -15.77
C SER A 6 1.61 -6.42 -14.75
N ALA A 7 1.12 -6.37 -13.51
CA ALA A 7 1.74 -5.57 -12.45
C ALA A 7 3.00 -6.25 -11.88
N PHE A 8 2.91 -7.54 -11.55
CA PHE A 8 3.95 -8.29 -10.82
C PHE A 8 4.92 -9.09 -11.71
N SER A 9 4.69 -9.23 -13.02
CA SER A 9 5.59 -9.99 -13.90
C SER A 9 7.02 -9.42 -13.97
N ASP A 10 7.96 -10.23 -14.46
CA ASP A 10 9.38 -9.82 -14.65
C ASP A 10 9.53 -8.55 -15.49
N ASP A 11 8.64 -8.34 -16.45
CA ASP A 11 8.58 -7.14 -17.30
C ASP A 11 7.36 -6.24 -16.99
N GLY A 12 6.77 -6.42 -15.80
CA GLY A 12 5.55 -5.78 -15.36
C GLY A 12 5.70 -4.33 -14.95
N LEU A 13 4.60 -3.70 -14.55
CA LEU A 13 4.58 -2.30 -14.10
C LEU A 13 5.53 -2.06 -12.92
N LEU A 14 5.61 -2.98 -11.96
CA LEU A 14 6.51 -2.87 -10.81
C LEU A 14 7.97 -3.01 -11.24
N ALA A 15 8.29 -3.97 -12.11
CA ALA A 15 9.65 -4.17 -12.61
C ALA A 15 10.17 -2.95 -13.39
N LYS A 16 9.30 -2.32 -14.19
CA LYS A 16 9.64 -1.11 -14.94
C LYS A 16 9.74 0.14 -14.05
N GLY A 17 8.94 0.21 -12.99
CA GLY A 17 8.85 1.38 -12.13
C GLY A 17 9.79 1.37 -10.92
N ILE A 18 10.35 0.22 -10.55
CA ILE A 18 11.10 0.05 -9.29
C ILE A 18 12.42 -0.66 -9.57
N ALA A 19 13.52 0.09 -9.43
CA ALA A 19 14.86 -0.44 -9.61
C ALA A 19 15.12 -1.63 -8.65
N GLY A 20 15.58 -2.75 -9.22
CA GLY A 20 15.90 -3.97 -8.46
C GLY A 20 14.67 -4.78 -8.00
N TYR A 21 13.47 -4.43 -8.45
CA TYR A 21 12.30 -5.28 -8.24
C TYR A 21 12.49 -6.63 -8.93
N ARG A 22 12.07 -7.71 -8.25
CA ARG A 22 11.95 -9.05 -8.82
C ARG A 22 10.68 -9.70 -8.28
N PRO A 23 9.87 -10.36 -9.13
CA PRO A 23 8.72 -11.11 -8.68
C PRO A 23 9.10 -12.18 -7.66
N ARG A 24 8.20 -12.40 -6.71
CA ARG A 24 8.31 -13.44 -5.70
C ARG A 24 7.00 -14.22 -5.69
N PRO A 25 7.00 -15.55 -5.84
CA PRO A 25 5.77 -16.33 -5.87
C PRO A 25 4.86 -16.08 -4.65
N GLN A 26 5.44 -15.92 -3.46
CA GLN A 26 4.68 -15.64 -2.23
C GLN A 26 4.03 -14.24 -2.24
N GLN A 27 4.69 -13.26 -2.87
CA GLN A 27 4.13 -11.91 -3.04
C GLN A 27 2.91 -11.95 -3.97
N ILE A 28 3.03 -12.68 -5.08
CA ILE A 28 1.97 -12.80 -6.09
C ILE A 28 0.78 -13.55 -5.50
N ALA A 29 1.01 -14.69 -4.85
CA ALA A 29 -0.04 -15.47 -4.19
C ALA A 29 -0.79 -14.65 -3.14
N MET A 30 -0.08 -13.84 -2.34
CA MET A 30 -0.72 -12.93 -1.39
C MET A 30 -1.53 -11.84 -2.11
N ALA A 31 -1.02 -11.27 -3.20
CA ALA A 31 -1.72 -10.23 -3.96
C ALA A 31 -3.02 -10.75 -4.59
N GLU A 32 -2.99 -11.95 -5.15
CA GLU A 32 -4.16 -12.64 -5.70
C GLU A 32 -5.20 -12.94 -4.62
N ALA A 33 -4.76 -13.45 -3.46
CA ALA A 33 -5.64 -13.70 -2.34
C ALA A 33 -6.30 -12.40 -1.84
N VAL A 34 -5.55 -11.31 -1.74
CA VAL A 34 -6.08 -9.99 -1.34
C VAL A 34 -7.06 -9.45 -2.39
N ALA A 35 -6.73 -9.54 -3.69
CA ALA A 35 -7.62 -9.11 -4.77
C ALA A 35 -8.95 -9.85 -4.73
N ASN A 36 -8.90 -11.18 -4.60
CA ASN A 36 -10.09 -12.02 -4.47
C ASN A 36 -10.92 -11.65 -3.22
N ALA A 37 -10.27 -11.37 -2.09
CA ALA A 37 -10.95 -10.94 -0.86
C ALA A 37 -11.67 -9.61 -1.01
N ILE A 38 -11.07 -8.65 -1.72
CA ILE A 38 -11.70 -7.37 -2.04
C ILE A 38 -12.90 -7.58 -2.98
N GLU A 39 -12.72 -8.35 -4.05
CA GLU A 39 -13.75 -8.57 -5.09
C GLU A 39 -14.97 -9.32 -4.54
N THR A 40 -14.75 -10.40 -3.78
CA THR A 40 -15.81 -11.25 -3.22
C THR A 40 -16.26 -10.82 -1.81
N ARG A 41 -15.67 -9.75 -1.26
CA ARG A 41 -16.03 -9.15 0.04
C ARG A 41 -15.95 -10.11 1.23
N HIS A 42 -14.94 -10.98 1.27
CA HIS A 42 -14.71 -11.88 2.41
C HIS A 42 -13.49 -11.45 3.24
N LYS A 43 -13.34 -12.09 4.41
CA LYS A 43 -12.22 -11.85 5.34
C LYS A 43 -11.06 -12.78 5.01
N LEU A 44 -9.87 -12.22 4.84
CA LEU A 44 -8.64 -12.96 4.60
C LEU A 44 -7.66 -12.74 5.76
N VAL A 45 -7.03 -13.83 6.21
CA VAL A 45 -5.91 -13.79 7.15
C VAL A 45 -4.70 -14.37 6.43
N VAL A 46 -3.60 -13.62 6.40
CA VAL A 46 -2.35 -14.05 5.76
C VAL A 46 -1.21 -13.89 6.75
N GLU A 47 -0.44 -14.96 6.94
CA GLU A 47 0.87 -14.86 7.59
C GLU A 47 1.94 -14.65 6.52
N ALA A 48 2.72 -13.57 6.65
CA ALA A 48 3.76 -13.23 5.70
C ALA A 48 5.03 -12.79 6.44
N GLY A 49 6.10 -13.58 6.26
CA GLY A 49 7.41 -13.30 6.84
C GLY A 49 8.01 -11.96 6.39
N THR A 50 9.08 -11.53 7.07
CA THR A 50 9.89 -10.40 6.63
C THR A 50 10.50 -10.66 5.25
N GLY A 51 10.64 -9.62 4.43
CA GLY A 51 11.21 -9.77 3.09
C GLY A 51 10.30 -10.45 2.05
N THR A 52 9.08 -10.88 2.37
CA THR A 52 8.14 -11.47 1.39
C THR A 52 7.56 -10.47 0.39
N GLY A 53 7.74 -9.17 0.61
CA GLY A 53 7.12 -8.13 -0.23
C GLY A 53 5.65 -7.86 0.12
N LYS A 54 5.21 -8.23 1.34
CA LYS A 54 3.83 -8.08 1.85
C LYS A 54 3.20 -6.71 1.61
N THR A 55 4.00 -5.63 1.71
CA THR A 55 3.50 -4.27 1.52
C THR A 55 2.94 -4.08 0.12
N TYR A 56 3.66 -4.49 -0.92
CA TYR A 56 3.18 -4.31 -2.29
C TYR A 56 2.09 -5.32 -2.63
N ALA A 57 2.15 -6.52 -2.04
CA ALA A 57 1.13 -7.54 -2.21
C ALA A 57 -0.27 -7.05 -1.80
N TYR A 58 -0.41 -6.28 -0.72
CA TYR A 58 -1.71 -5.68 -0.38
C TYR A 58 -1.96 -4.33 -1.05
N LEU A 59 -0.93 -3.52 -1.35
CA LEU A 59 -1.12 -2.19 -1.91
C LEU A 59 -1.57 -2.22 -3.37
N VAL A 60 -0.98 -3.09 -4.21
CA VAL A 60 -1.33 -3.15 -5.64
C VAL A 60 -2.82 -3.46 -5.85
N PRO A 61 -3.39 -4.55 -5.31
CA PRO A 61 -4.82 -4.81 -5.46
C PRO A 61 -5.69 -3.75 -4.76
N ALA A 62 -5.26 -3.18 -3.64
CA ALA A 62 -5.98 -2.08 -2.99
C ALA A 62 -6.12 -0.86 -3.89
N LEU A 63 -5.03 -0.43 -4.55
CA LEU A 63 -5.03 0.75 -5.43
C LEU A 63 -5.77 0.50 -6.74
N LEU A 64 -5.77 -0.75 -7.24
CA LEU A 64 -6.48 -1.15 -8.45
C LEU A 64 -7.97 -1.47 -8.22
N SER A 65 -8.41 -1.57 -6.96
CA SER A 65 -9.80 -1.95 -6.63
C SER A 65 -10.85 -0.91 -7.04
N GLY A 66 -10.45 0.34 -7.28
CA GLY A 66 -11.36 1.46 -7.58
C GLY A 66 -12.23 1.94 -6.41
N GLY A 67 -12.16 1.27 -5.25
CA GLY A 67 -12.90 1.62 -4.04
C GLY A 67 -12.09 2.45 -3.04
N LYS A 68 -12.75 2.92 -1.98
CA LYS A 68 -12.08 3.53 -0.83
C LYS A 68 -11.46 2.42 0.03
N VAL A 69 -10.14 2.45 0.22
CA VAL A 69 -9.40 1.49 1.03
C VAL A 69 -8.78 2.18 2.25
N ILE A 70 -8.88 1.55 3.41
CA ILE A 70 -8.17 1.95 4.63
C ILE A 70 -7.08 0.92 4.90
N VAL A 71 -5.84 1.39 5.00
CA VAL A 71 -4.70 0.56 5.42
C VAL A 71 -4.32 0.94 6.84
N SER A 72 -4.34 -0.03 7.76
CA SER A 72 -3.93 0.13 9.15
C SER A 72 -2.62 -0.61 9.40
N THR A 73 -1.77 -0.07 10.27
CA THR A 73 -0.47 -0.63 10.62
C THR A 73 -0.15 -0.40 12.10
N GLY A 74 0.78 -1.17 12.65
CA GLY A 74 0.98 -1.27 14.11
C GLY A 74 1.64 -0.06 14.77
N THR A 75 2.41 0.77 14.05
CA THR A 75 3.11 1.92 14.64
C THR A 75 3.10 3.14 13.73
N LYS A 76 3.31 4.33 14.32
CA LYS A 76 3.43 5.58 13.57
C LYS A 76 4.61 5.56 12.58
N THR A 77 5.73 4.98 12.98
CA THR A 77 6.90 4.82 12.11
C THR A 77 6.60 3.96 10.88
N LEU A 78 5.89 2.83 11.06
CA LEU A 78 5.45 2.01 9.94
C LEU A 78 4.44 2.75 9.05
N GLN A 79 3.57 3.57 9.67
CA GLN A 79 2.63 4.41 8.95
C GLN A 79 3.35 5.47 8.09
N ASP A 80 4.37 6.12 8.64
CA ASP A 80 5.18 7.11 7.95
C ASP A 80 6.02 6.48 6.83
N GLN A 81 6.57 5.29 7.04
CA GLN A 81 7.24 4.54 5.98
C GLN A 81 6.27 4.19 4.84
N LEU A 82 5.09 3.67 5.19
CA LEU A 82 4.07 3.32 4.21
C LEU A 82 3.65 4.55 3.39
N PHE A 83 3.41 5.68 4.06
CA PHE A 83 2.90 6.90 3.43
C PHE A 83 3.95 7.66 2.62
N ASN A 84 5.17 7.78 3.12
CA ASN A 84 6.20 8.60 2.47
C ASN A 84 7.05 7.84 1.44
N ARG A 85 7.07 6.50 1.49
CA ARG A 85 7.92 5.69 0.62
C ARG A 85 7.13 4.67 -0.18
N ASP A 86 6.46 3.73 0.49
CA ASP A 86 5.91 2.56 -0.19
C ASP A 86 4.71 2.92 -1.09
N LEU A 87 3.75 3.71 -0.59
CA LEU A 87 2.60 4.19 -1.35
C LEU A 87 2.98 5.04 -2.57
N PRO A 88 3.85 6.08 -2.45
CA PRO A 88 4.31 6.84 -3.60
C PRO A 88 4.99 5.97 -4.66
N THR A 89 5.81 5.01 -4.23
CA THR A 89 6.52 4.10 -5.14
C THR A 89 5.55 3.23 -5.94
N VAL A 90 4.62 2.54 -5.26
CA VAL A 90 3.64 1.67 -5.93
C VAL A 90 2.69 2.49 -6.80
N ARG A 91 2.21 3.64 -6.32
CA ARG A 91 1.34 4.53 -7.09
C ARG A 91 2.02 5.01 -8.39
N ALA A 92 3.29 5.41 -8.31
CA ALA A 92 4.05 5.86 -9.47
C ALA A 92 4.25 4.73 -10.48
N ALA A 93 4.59 3.52 -10.02
CA ALA A 93 4.75 2.35 -10.89
C ALA A 93 3.44 1.98 -11.60
N LEU A 94 2.31 2.01 -10.88
CA LEU A 94 0.99 1.67 -11.44
C LEU A 94 0.35 2.80 -12.27
N LYS A 95 0.86 4.03 -12.18
CA LYS A 95 0.30 5.23 -12.84
C LYS A 95 -1.18 5.47 -12.55
N VAL A 96 -1.62 5.16 -11.33
CA VAL A 96 -3.02 5.30 -10.91
C VAL A 96 -3.31 6.67 -10.28
N PRO A 97 -4.41 7.34 -10.65
CA PRO A 97 -4.77 8.67 -10.14
C PRO A 97 -5.48 8.57 -8.77
N VAL A 98 -4.79 8.01 -7.78
CA VAL A 98 -5.34 7.79 -6.43
C VAL A 98 -4.91 8.88 -5.45
N THR A 99 -5.90 9.48 -4.79
CA THR A 99 -5.70 10.39 -3.67
C THR A 99 -5.44 9.60 -2.40
N VAL A 100 -4.38 9.97 -1.67
CA VAL A 100 -3.95 9.29 -0.46
C VAL A 100 -3.83 10.31 0.66
N ALA A 101 -4.33 9.99 1.85
CA ALA A 101 -4.24 10.83 3.03
C ALA A 101 -3.75 10.02 4.24
N LEU A 102 -3.02 10.68 5.14
CA LEU A 102 -2.49 10.09 6.36
C LEU A 102 -3.39 10.43 7.54
N LEU A 103 -3.99 9.43 8.16
CA LEU A 103 -4.85 9.59 9.33
C LEU A 103 -4.07 9.28 10.61
N LYS A 104 -3.91 10.28 11.48
CA LYS A 104 -3.33 10.13 12.83
C LYS A 104 -4.35 10.56 13.89
N GLY A 105 -4.12 10.14 15.13
CA GLY A 105 -4.90 10.66 16.27
C GLY A 105 -4.64 12.15 16.49
N ARG A 106 -5.63 12.89 16.99
CA ARG A 106 -5.58 14.37 17.18
C ARG A 106 -4.31 14.88 17.87
N ALA A 107 -3.82 14.14 18.88
CA ALA A 107 -2.62 14.49 19.63
C ALA A 107 -1.31 14.49 18.78
N ASN A 108 -1.37 14.09 17.51
CA ASN A 108 -0.25 14.10 16.57
C ASN A 108 -0.27 15.32 15.63
N TYR A 109 -1.17 16.26 15.84
CA TYR A 109 -1.26 17.49 15.07
C TYR A 109 -1.03 18.68 16.01
N VAL A 110 -0.30 19.68 15.51
CA VAL A 110 -0.08 20.92 16.25
C VAL A 110 -1.40 21.70 16.34
N CYS A 111 -1.71 22.20 17.55
CA CYS A 111 -2.84 23.09 17.75
C CYS A 111 -2.40 24.51 17.39
N HIS A 112 -2.91 25.07 16.30
CA HIS A 112 -2.57 26.43 15.84
C HIS A 112 -2.81 27.49 16.93
N TYR A 113 -3.95 27.40 17.65
CA TYR A 113 -4.27 28.31 18.75
C TYR A 113 -3.24 28.30 19.89
N HIS A 114 -2.70 27.13 20.26
CA HIS A 114 -1.66 27.06 21.28
C HIS A 114 -0.30 27.50 20.75
N LEU A 115 0.00 27.24 19.48
CA LEU A 115 1.24 27.63 18.82
C LEU A 115 1.37 29.15 18.74
N GLU A 116 0.30 29.85 18.36
CA GLU A 116 0.26 31.31 18.25
C GLU A 116 0.48 32.01 19.60
N ARG A 117 0.07 31.40 20.71
CA ARG A 117 0.23 31.95 22.07
C ARG A 117 1.59 31.68 22.71
N ALA A 118 2.38 30.80 22.12
CA ALA A 118 3.73 30.46 22.59
C ALA A 118 4.83 31.30 21.90
N GLN A 119 4.45 32.14 20.95
CA GLN A 119 5.29 33.16 20.30
C GLN A 119 5.25 34.45 21.10
#